data_AF-A0A953DEK1-F1
#
_entry.id   AF-A0A953DEK1-F1
#
_cell.length_a   1.000
_cell.length_b   1.000
_cell.length_c   1.000
_cell.angle_alpha   90.00
_cell.angle_beta   90.00
_cell.angle_gamma   90.00
#
_symmetry.space_group_name_H-M   'P 1'
#
loop_
_entity.id
_entity.type
_entity.pdbx_description
1 polymer ?
#
loop_
_entity_poly.entity_id
_entity_poly.type
_entity_poly.pdbx_seq_one_letter_code
_entity_poly.pdbx_strand_id
1 'polypeptide(L)'
;MAKIEVSQVAEILKKHKLEPELLREIVEAMNEATQPAADEDIKPPPPKKQFVILLSDPEGKLPEKDMVGWVVQIPENASPFSTTDRIFKGAYDFNASKRGRMLPVKSVGEALESASAKYFKESELWIKTKLPVAVVKTDNVLPKDEFKVEKVDRRKKDPAADEE
;
A
#
# COMPACT_ATOMS: atom_id res chain seq x y z
N MET A 1 -12.47 -6.54 15.90
CA MET A 1 -13.31 -6.48 17.12
C MET A 1 -14.33 -7.60 17.03
N ALA A 2 -14.58 -8.35 18.10
CA ALA A 2 -15.59 -9.41 18.09
C ALA A 2 -16.98 -8.76 17.96
N LYS A 3 -17.78 -9.19 16.98
CA LYS A 3 -19.16 -8.73 16.82
C LYS A 3 -20.01 -9.43 17.88
N ILE A 4 -20.62 -8.66 18.77
CA ILE A 4 -21.56 -9.16 19.78
C ILE A 4 -22.96 -9.07 19.17
N GLU A 5 -23.71 -10.16 19.20
CA GLU A 5 -25.08 -10.17 18.69
C GLU A 5 -26.06 -9.61 19.73
N VAL A 6 -27.05 -8.83 19.26
CA VAL A 6 -28.08 -8.22 20.11
C VAL A 6 -28.86 -9.27 20.91
N SER A 7 -29.00 -10.48 20.35
CA SER A 7 -29.57 -11.67 21.01
C SER A 7 -28.82 -12.08 22.28
N GLN A 8 -27.48 -12.06 22.24
CA GLN A 8 -26.63 -12.40 23.38
C GLN A 8 -26.74 -11.36 24.49
N VAL A 9 -26.86 -10.08 24.13
CA VAL A 9 -27.06 -8.99 25.10
C VAL A 9 -28.43 -9.11 25.75
N ALA A 10 -29.48 -9.41 24.99
CA ALA A 10 -30.83 -9.61 25.52
C ALA A 10 -30.92 -10.80 26.50
N GLU A 11 -30.20 -11.90 26.26
CA GLU A 11 -30.14 -13.03 27.20
C GLU A 11 -29.42 -12.69 28.51
N ILE A 12 -28.34 -11.93 28.44
CA ILE A 12 -27.61 -11.46 29.63
C ILE A 12 -28.51 -10.53 30.46
N LEU A 13 -29.20 -9.59 29.81
CA LEU A 13 -30.11 -8.65 30.47
C LEU A 13 -31.29 -9.36 31.15
N LYS A 14 -31.84 -10.43 30.55
CA LYS A 14 -32.87 -11.27 31.18
C LYS A 14 -32.38 -11.98 32.45
N LYS A 15 -31.13 -12.44 32.48
CA LYS A 15 -30.55 -13.11 33.68
C LYS A 15 -30.43 -12.18 34.87
N HIS A 16 -30.34 -10.86 34.65
CA HIS A 16 -30.24 -9.85 35.69
C HIS A 16 -31.59 -9.35 36.23
N LYS A 17 -32.73 -9.96 35.83
CA LYS A 17 -34.08 -9.65 36.31
C LYS A 17 -34.48 -8.17 36.15
N LEU A 18 -34.14 -7.59 34.99
CA LEU A 18 -34.61 -6.25 34.65
C LEU A 18 -36.12 -6.25 34.41
N GLU A 19 -36.77 -5.14 34.76
CA GLU A 19 -38.20 -4.95 34.52
C GLU A 19 -38.51 -5.10 33.02
N PRO A 20 -39.59 -5.81 32.64
CA PRO A 20 -39.89 -6.13 31.24
C PRO A 20 -40.00 -4.90 30.32
N GLU A 21 -40.46 -3.78 30.85
CA GLU A 21 -40.59 -2.51 30.11
C GLU A 21 -39.22 -1.92 29.76
N LEU A 22 -38.30 -1.86 30.73
CA LEU A 22 -36.95 -1.34 30.54
C LEU A 22 -36.12 -2.25 29.62
N LEU A 23 -36.33 -3.56 29.70
CA LEU A 23 -35.67 -4.52 28.81
C LEU A 23 -36.08 -4.33 27.35
N ARG A 24 -37.36 -4.04 27.10
CA ARG A 24 -37.87 -3.80 25.75
C ARG A 24 -37.31 -2.49 25.18
N GLU A 25 -37.30 -1.43 25.98
CA GLU A 25 -36.75 -0.12 25.61
C GLU A 25 -35.26 -0.22 25.23
N ILE A 26 -34.46 -0.94 26.02
CA ILE A 26 -33.02 -1.12 25.74
C ILE A 26 -32.80 -1.93 24.45
N VAL A 27 -33.57 -3.00 24.24
CA VAL A 27 -33.43 -3.84 23.03
C VAL A 27 -33.87 -3.06 21.77
N GLU A 28 -34.89 -2.22 21.88
CA GLU A 28 -35.36 -1.38 20.79
C GLU A 28 -34.35 -0.29 20.44
N ALA A 29 -33.81 0.42 21.44
CA ALA A 29 -32.73 1.39 21.27
C ALA A 29 -31.45 0.76 20.71
N MET A 30 -31.11 -0.48 21.12
CA MET A 30 -29.99 -1.23 20.54
C MET A 30 -30.22 -1.63 19.10
N ASN A 31 -31.44 -2.05 18.74
CA ASN A 31 -31.78 -2.36 17.36
C ASN A 31 -31.72 -1.11 16.49
N GLU A 32 -32.19 0.04 16.97
CA GLU A 32 -32.11 1.32 16.26
C GLU A 32 -30.65 1.80 16.10
N ALA A 33 -29.82 1.67 17.14
CA ALA A 33 -28.40 2.01 17.08
C ALA A 33 -27.55 1.03 16.24
N THR A 34 -28.06 -0.18 15.99
CA THR A 34 -27.42 -1.20 15.14
C THR A 34 -28.01 -1.29 13.74
N GLN A 35 -29.05 -0.50 13.42
CA GLN A 35 -29.50 -0.34 12.05
C GLN A 35 -28.35 0.25 11.24
N PRO A 36 -27.83 -0.47 10.22
CA PRO A 36 -26.80 0.08 9.38
C PRO A 36 -27.40 1.25 8.61
N ALA A 37 -26.77 2.43 8.69
CA ALA A 37 -27.00 3.47 7.70
C ALA A 37 -26.78 2.84 6.32
N ALA A 38 -27.81 2.81 5.49
CA ALA A 38 -27.93 1.93 4.31
C ALA A 38 -26.88 2.18 3.20
N ASP A 39 -25.92 3.08 3.39
CA ASP A 39 -24.99 3.52 2.35
C ASP A 39 -23.51 3.16 2.58
N GLU A 40 -23.10 2.58 3.72
CA GLU A 40 -21.65 2.40 3.99
C GLU A 40 -21.04 1.02 3.70
N ASP A 41 -21.85 -0.03 3.47
CA ASP A 41 -21.34 -1.41 3.43
C ASP A 41 -21.22 -2.06 2.04
N ILE A 42 -21.41 -1.30 0.95
CA ILE A 42 -20.96 -1.72 -0.39
C ILE A 42 -19.68 -0.96 -0.77
N LYS A 43 -18.61 -1.14 0.02
CA LYS A 43 -17.28 -0.77 -0.47
C LYS A 43 -16.87 -1.79 -1.54
N PRO A 44 -16.68 -1.39 -2.82
CA PRO A 44 -16.15 -2.31 -3.81
C PRO A 44 -14.80 -2.86 -3.30
N PRO A 45 -14.43 -4.11 -3.64
CA PRO A 45 -13.19 -4.71 -3.18
C PRO A 45 -12.05 -3.72 -3.42
N PRO A 46 -11.25 -3.37 -2.39
CA PRO A 46 -10.23 -2.34 -2.53
C PRO A 46 -9.37 -2.68 -3.74
N PRO A 47 -9.23 -1.76 -4.71
CA PRO A 47 -8.56 -2.05 -5.97
C PRO A 47 -7.16 -2.58 -5.68
N LYS A 48 -6.79 -3.68 -6.34
CA LYS A 48 -5.48 -4.29 -6.19
C LYS A 48 -4.42 -3.23 -6.51
N LYS A 49 -3.66 -2.84 -5.49
CA LYS A 49 -2.60 -1.86 -5.62
C LYS A 49 -1.43 -2.49 -6.36
N GLN A 50 -0.87 -1.76 -7.32
CA GLN A 50 0.31 -2.16 -8.06
C GLN A 50 1.56 -1.48 -7.48
N PHE A 51 2.70 -2.14 -7.60
CA PHE A 51 3.99 -1.50 -7.39
C PHE A 51 4.34 -0.71 -8.66
N VAL A 52 4.90 0.49 -8.52
CA VAL A 52 5.42 1.32 -9.61
C VAL A 52 6.75 1.89 -9.14
N ILE A 53 7.77 1.87 -10.00
CA ILE A 53 9.05 2.54 -9.74
C ILE A 53 8.99 3.91 -10.41
N LEU A 54 9.14 4.96 -9.62
CA LEU A 54 9.27 6.33 -10.12
C LEU A 54 10.76 6.66 -10.27
N LEU A 55 11.19 6.99 -11.49
CA LEU A 55 12.56 7.41 -11.78
C LEU A 55 12.57 8.88 -12.20
N SER A 56 13.43 9.68 -11.57
CA SER A 56 13.70 11.03 -12.04
C SER A 56 14.70 10.99 -13.18
N ASP A 57 14.33 11.57 -14.32
CA ASP A 57 15.20 11.71 -15.48
C ASP A 57 15.21 13.16 -16.01
N PRO A 58 15.80 14.12 -15.28
CA PRO A 58 15.84 15.53 -15.69
C PRO A 58 16.72 15.74 -16.93
N GLU A 59 17.65 14.83 -17.20
CA GLU A 59 18.60 14.91 -18.31
C GLU A 59 18.12 14.20 -19.59
N GLY A 60 16.94 13.56 -19.55
CA GLY A 60 16.34 12.90 -20.72
C GLY A 60 17.15 11.71 -21.23
N LYS A 61 17.85 10.99 -20.35
CA LYS A 61 18.70 9.86 -20.71
C LYS A 61 17.92 8.56 -20.88
N LEU A 62 16.70 8.48 -20.34
CA LEU A 62 15.87 7.28 -20.46
C LEU A 62 15.13 7.27 -21.82
N PRO A 63 15.01 6.09 -22.45
CA PRO A 63 14.27 5.95 -23.69
C PRO A 63 12.78 6.25 -23.50
N GLU A 64 12.11 6.78 -24.53
CA GLU A 64 10.67 7.07 -24.51
C GLU A 64 9.76 5.83 -24.58
N LYS A 65 10.31 4.64 -24.36
CA LYS A 65 9.56 3.38 -24.43
C LYS A 65 9.10 2.97 -23.05
N ASP A 66 8.03 2.17 -23.00
CA ASP A 66 7.59 1.53 -21.78
C ASP A 66 8.71 0.65 -21.22
N MET A 67 9.13 0.98 -20.00
CA MET A 67 10.16 0.25 -19.27
C MET A 67 9.54 -0.50 -18.11
N VAL A 68 10.05 -1.70 -17.90
CA VAL A 68 9.74 -2.51 -16.73
C VAL A 68 11.03 -2.91 -16.03
N GLY A 69 10.97 -3.07 -14.71
CA GLY A 69 12.12 -3.44 -13.91
C GLY A 69 11.76 -4.23 -12.67
N TRP A 70 12.78 -4.70 -11.95
CA TRP A 70 12.60 -5.40 -10.68
C TRP A 70 13.23 -4.57 -9.57
N VAL A 71 12.59 -4.57 -8.41
CA VAL A 71 13.15 -3.97 -7.20
C VAL A 71 13.98 -5.03 -6.49
N VAL A 72 15.28 -4.76 -6.36
CA VAL A 72 16.24 -5.59 -5.65
C VAL A 72 17.01 -4.76 -4.65
N GLN A 73 17.51 -5.39 -3.59
CA GLN A 73 18.40 -4.78 -2.62
C GLN A 73 19.76 -5.47 -2.68
N ILE A 74 20.82 -4.66 -2.52
CA ILE A 74 22.22 -5.06 -2.39
C ILE A 74 22.81 -4.39 -1.14
N PRO A 75 23.97 -4.82 -0.62
CA PRO A 75 24.65 -4.15 0.48
C PRO A 75 25.00 -2.69 0.15
N GLU A 76 24.99 -1.81 1.15
CA GLU A 76 25.24 -0.37 0.96
C GLU A 76 26.65 -0.06 0.45
N ASN A 77 27.62 -0.91 0.79
CA ASN A 77 29.00 -0.81 0.33
C ASN A 77 29.23 -1.43 -1.07
N ALA A 78 28.22 -2.08 -1.65
CA ALA A 78 28.34 -2.72 -2.94
C ALA A 78 28.01 -1.72 -4.07
N SER A 79 28.75 -1.84 -5.18
CA SER A 79 28.46 -1.07 -6.38
C SER A 79 27.12 -1.50 -6.99
N PRO A 80 26.20 -0.57 -7.33
CA PRO A 80 24.96 -0.89 -8.04
C PRO A 80 25.18 -1.62 -9.36
N PHE A 81 26.30 -1.39 -10.03
CA PHE A 81 26.65 -2.06 -11.29
C PHE A 81 26.93 -3.57 -11.10
N SER A 82 27.23 -4.01 -9.87
CA SER A 82 27.42 -5.44 -9.56
C SER A 82 26.11 -6.22 -9.46
N THR A 83 24.96 -5.55 -9.51
CA THR A 83 23.65 -6.17 -9.29
C THR A 83 23.36 -7.27 -10.30
N THR A 84 23.68 -7.06 -11.57
CA THR A 84 23.49 -8.07 -12.64
C THR A 84 24.34 -9.31 -12.40
N ASP A 85 25.60 -9.13 -12.00
CA ASP A 85 26.51 -10.25 -11.74
C ASP A 85 26.02 -11.09 -10.55
N ARG A 86 25.50 -10.44 -9.51
CA ARG A 86 24.89 -11.11 -8.35
C ARG A 86 23.66 -11.92 -8.73
N ILE A 87 22.84 -11.41 -9.65
CA ILE A 87 21.70 -12.14 -10.22
C ILE A 87 22.18 -13.36 -11.01
N PHE A 88 23.18 -13.18 -11.88
CA PHE A 88 23.71 -14.27 -12.70
C PHE A 88 24.26 -15.39 -11.84
N LYS A 89 25.04 -15.06 -10.80
CA LYS A 89 25.55 -16.05 -9.84
C LYS A 89 24.40 -16.85 -9.21
N GLY A 90 23.39 -16.18 -8.67
CA GLY A 90 22.24 -16.86 -8.06
C GLY A 90 21.43 -17.70 -9.07
N ALA A 91 21.33 -17.27 -10.33
CA ALA A 91 20.68 -18.03 -11.39
C ALA A 91 21.48 -19.30 -11.76
N TYR A 92 22.81 -19.21 -11.85
CA TYR A 92 23.66 -20.37 -12.11
C TYR A 92 23.64 -21.37 -10.95
N ASP A 93 23.67 -20.89 -9.70
CA ASP A 93 23.57 -21.73 -8.51
C ASP A 93 22.20 -22.44 -8.44
N PHE A 94 21.12 -21.74 -8.81
CA PHE A 94 19.80 -22.36 -8.97
C PHE A 94 19.83 -23.45 -10.04
N ASN A 95 20.39 -23.18 -11.22
CA ASN A 95 20.49 -24.13 -12.33
C ASN A 95 21.34 -25.37 -11.99
N ALA A 96 22.34 -25.22 -11.12
CA ALA A 96 23.14 -26.34 -10.61
C ALA A 96 22.37 -27.24 -9.62
N SER A 97 21.27 -26.77 -9.03
CA SER A 97 20.46 -27.53 -8.08
C SER A 97 19.66 -28.66 -8.75
N LYS A 98 19.16 -29.63 -7.96
CA LYS A 98 18.32 -30.74 -8.48
C LYS A 98 17.09 -30.23 -9.24
N ARG A 99 16.46 -29.16 -8.75
CA ARG A 99 15.28 -28.55 -9.39
C ARG A 99 15.66 -27.75 -10.64
N GLY A 100 16.72 -26.95 -10.56
CA GLY A 100 17.17 -26.16 -11.70
C GLY A 100 17.74 -27.01 -12.84
N ARG A 101 18.30 -28.19 -12.56
CA ARG A 101 18.69 -29.13 -13.62
C ARG A 101 17.50 -29.69 -14.40
N MET A 102 16.34 -29.84 -13.75
CA MET A 102 15.11 -30.27 -14.41
C MET A 102 14.42 -29.11 -15.14
N LEU A 103 14.43 -27.92 -14.54
CA LEU A 103 13.80 -26.71 -15.05
C LEU A 103 14.76 -25.52 -14.91
N PRO A 104 15.73 -25.38 -15.83
CA PRO A 104 16.74 -24.34 -15.74
C PRO A 104 16.17 -23.00 -16.18
N VAL A 105 16.50 -21.95 -15.42
CA VAL A 105 16.17 -20.58 -15.79
C VAL A 105 17.11 -20.08 -16.88
N LYS A 106 16.55 -19.44 -17.90
CA LYS A 106 17.30 -18.98 -19.09
C LYS A 106 17.39 -17.46 -19.20
N SER A 107 16.54 -16.75 -18.46
CA SER A 107 16.51 -15.29 -18.46
C SER A 107 16.55 -14.73 -17.05
N VAL A 108 16.93 -13.45 -16.92
CA VAL A 108 16.91 -12.72 -15.65
C VAL A 108 15.49 -12.67 -15.08
N GLY A 109 14.47 -12.41 -15.90
CA GLY A 109 13.09 -12.38 -15.43
C GLY A 109 12.65 -13.71 -14.83
N GLU A 110 12.95 -14.81 -15.52
CA GLU A 110 12.63 -16.16 -15.05
C GLU A 110 13.40 -16.52 -13.76
N ALA A 111 14.67 -16.11 -13.66
CA ALA A 111 15.46 -16.28 -12.44
C ALA A 111 14.84 -15.51 -11.26
N LEU A 112 14.49 -14.24 -11.47
CA LEU A 112 13.91 -13.40 -10.42
C LEU A 112 12.54 -13.91 -9.97
N GLU A 113 11.73 -14.43 -10.89
CA GLU A 113 10.39 -14.94 -10.63
C GLU A 113 10.43 -16.32 -9.94
N SER A 114 11.06 -17.30 -10.59
CA SER A 114 10.94 -18.72 -10.25
C SER A 114 12.00 -19.22 -9.26
N ALA A 115 13.21 -18.64 -9.26
CA ALA A 115 14.28 -19.13 -8.41
C ALA A 115 14.05 -18.75 -6.94
N SER A 116 14.44 -19.67 -6.06
CA SER A 116 14.25 -19.51 -4.61
C SER A 116 15.20 -18.45 -4.07
N ALA A 117 14.73 -17.64 -3.11
CA ALA A 117 15.49 -16.55 -2.51
C ALA A 117 16.84 -17.00 -1.88
N LYS A 118 16.97 -18.28 -1.48
CA LYS A 118 18.19 -18.80 -0.87
C LYS A 118 19.43 -18.70 -1.80
N TYR A 119 19.24 -18.88 -3.11
CA TYR A 119 20.37 -18.84 -4.07
C TYR A 119 20.88 -17.42 -4.30
N PHE A 120 20.03 -16.41 -4.09
CA PHE A 120 20.42 -14.99 -4.21
C PHE A 120 20.99 -14.43 -2.91
N LYS A 121 20.63 -15.00 -1.76
CA LYS A 121 21.22 -14.59 -0.47
C LYS A 121 22.73 -14.86 -0.41
N GLU A 122 23.21 -15.92 -1.07
CA GLU A 122 24.64 -16.23 -1.18
C GLU A 122 25.41 -15.23 -2.05
N SER A 123 24.73 -14.54 -2.96
CA SER A 123 25.28 -13.39 -3.71
C SER A 123 24.93 -12.04 -3.08
N GLU A 124 24.45 -12.04 -1.82
CA GLU A 124 24.00 -10.86 -1.06
C GLU A 124 22.96 -10.02 -1.83
N LEU A 125 22.03 -10.69 -2.49
CA LEU A 125 20.96 -10.05 -3.25
C LEU A 125 19.60 -10.43 -2.66
N TRP A 126 18.76 -9.42 -2.40
CA TRP A 126 17.39 -9.61 -1.93
C TRP A 126 16.37 -9.08 -2.94
N ILE A 127 15.60 -9.99 -3.52
CA ILE A 127 14.55 -9.66 -4.50
C ILE A 127 13.29 -9.22 -3.75
N LYS A 128 12.75 -8.04 -4.07
CA LYS A 128 11.51 -7.51 -3.46
C LYS A 128 10.30 -7.73 -4.33
N THR A 129 10.46 -7.63 -5.64
CA THR A 129 9.37 -7.86 -6.59
C THR A 129 9.69 -9.09 -7.43
N LYS A 130 8.78 -10.07 -7.45
CA LYS A 130 8.91 -11.27 -8.28
C LYS A 130 8.48 -11.03 -9.72
N LEU A 131 7.48 -10.17 -9.89
CA LEU A 131 7.02 -9.71 -11.20
C LEU A 131 7.70 -8.38 -11.55
N PRO A 132 7.91 -8.13 -12.85
CA PRO A 132 8.38 -6.83 -13.32
C PRO A 132 7.34 -5.75 -13.01
N VAL A 133 7.85 -4.58 -12.63
CA VAL A 133 7.10 -3.40 -12.22
C VAL A 133 7.28 -2.31 -13.27
N ALA A 134 6.20 -1.59 -13.57
CA ALA A 134 6.24 -0.46 -14.49
C ALA A 134 7.11 0.68 -13.95
N VAL A 135 7.86 1.30 -14.86
CA VAL A 135 8.70 2.47 -14.58
C VAL A 135 8.03 3.71 -15.15
N VAL A 136 7.81 4.71 -14.29
CA VAL A 136 7.29 6.02 -14.71
C VAL A 136 8.41 7.05 -14.58
N LYS A 137 8.65 7.80 -15.66
CA LYS A 137 9.58 8.93 -15.67
C LYS A 137 8.94 10.17 -15.06
N THR A 138 9.73 10.94 -14.32
CA THR A 138 9.34 12.27 -13.83
C THR A 138 10.51 13.23 -14.02
N ASP A 139 10.18 14.49 -14.27
CA ASP A 139 11.11 15.63 -14.23
C ASP A 139 11.40 16.09 -12.79
N ASN A 140 10.78 15.43 -11.80
CA ASN A 140 10.86 15.78 -10.38
C ASN A 140 10.41 17.22 -10.08
N VAL A 141 9.50 17.75 -10.91
CA VAL A 141 8.87 19.05 -10.70
C VAL A 141 7.39 18.82 -10.36
N LEU A 142 6.99 19.25 -9.17
CA LEU A 142 5.57 19.31 -8.84
C LEU A 142 4.96 20.51 -9.58
N PRO A 143 3.86 20.33 -10.32
CA PRO A 143 3.09 21.45 -10.85
C PRO A 143 2.71 22.36 -9.69
N LYS A 144 3.18 23.60 -9.72
CA LYS A 144 2.73 24.63 -8.78
C LYS A 144 1.46 25.21 -9.36
N ASP A 145 0.32 24.75 -8.88
CA ASP A 145 -0.88 25.58 -8.97
C ASP A 145 -0.55 26.89 -8.25
N GLU A 146 -0.79 28.02 -8.90
CA GLU A 146 -0.84 29.30 -8.22
C GLU A 146 -2.00 29.22 -7.23
N PHE A 147 -1.73 28.68 -6.04
CA PHE A 147 -2.58 28.88 -4.89
C PHE A 147 -2.58 30.39 -4.66
N LYS A 148 -3.56 31.08 -5.25
CA LYS A 148 -3.97 32.41 -4.84
C LYS A 148 -4.45 32.26 -3.41
N VAL A 149 -3.51 32.31 -2.48
CA VAL A 149 -3.81 32.53 -1.08
C VAL A 149 -4.33 33.97 -1.06
N GLU A 150 -5.63 34.14 -1.25
CA GLU A 150 -6.30 35.36 -0.80
C GLU A 150 -5.97 35.44 0.68
N LYS A 151 -5.02 36.31 1.02
CA LYS A 151 -4.82 36.74 2.39
C LYS A 151 -6.13 37.43 2.76
N VAL A 152 -7.03 36.67 3.39
CA VAL A 152 -8.19 37.24 4.06
C VAL A 152 -7.61 38.12 5.17
N ASP A 153 -7.51 39.41 4.88
CA ASP A 153 -7.05 40.41 5.82
C ASP A 153 -8.08 40.51 6.95
N ARG A 154 -7.81 39.81 8.06
CA ARG A 154 -8.67 39.83 9.26
C ARG A 154 -8.61 41.17 10.02
N ARG A 155 -8.14 42.25 9.39
CA ARG A 155 -8.10 43.60 9.96
C ARG A 155 -8.99 44.60 9.21
N LYS A 156 -10.26 44.25 9.01
CA LYS A 156 -11.33 45.25 9.18
C LYS A 156 -11.90 45.07 10.58
N LYS A 157 -11.14 45.57 11.55
CA LYS A 157 -11.67 45.92 12.86
C LYS A 157 -12.55 47.14 12.61
N ASP A 158 -13.85 47.01 12.79
CA ASP A 158 -14.80 48.13 12.78
C ASP A 158 -14.26 49.28 13.63
N PRO A 159 -14.19 50.51 13.09
CA PRO A 159 -14.06 51.70 13.91
C PRO A 159 -15.33 52.54 13.70
N ALA A 160 -16.30 52.41 14.60
CA ALA A 160 -17.22 53.46 15.03
C ALA A 160 -18.34 52.86 15.88
N ALA A 161 -18.00 52.46 17.10
CA ALA A 161 -18.90 52.68 18.23
C ALA A 161 -18.15 53.67 19.11
N ASP A 162 -18.63 54.91 19.13
CA ASP A 162 -18.64 55.87 20.24
C ASP A 162 -18.57 57.33 19.71
N GLU A 163 -19.40 58.18 20.34
CA GLU A 163 -19.69 59.62 20.12
C GLU A 163 -20.77 59.87 19.04
N GLU A 164 -22.00 60.34 19.33
CA GLU A 164 -22.56 61.13 20.45
C GLU A 164 -24.09 60.88 20.56
#